data_AF-A0A348Z1Z2-F1
#
_entry.id   AF-A0A348Z1Z2-F1
#
_cell.length_a   1.000
_cell.length_b   1.000
_cell.length_c   1.000
_cell.angle_alpha   90.00
_cell.angle_beta   90.00
_cell.angle_gamma   90.00
#
_symmetry.space_group_name_H-M   'P 1'
#
loop_
_entity.id
_entity.type
_entity.pdbx_description
1 polymer ?
#
loop_
_entity_poly.entity_id
_entity_poly.type
_entity_poly.pdbx_seq_one_letter_code
_entity_poly.pdbx_strand_id
1 'polypeptide(L)'
;SSDLRKKPEIKYTKKEKELKSLITVQREIMKNAAKYVKPDGIILYSTCTINKTENQGNINWFLSNFKDFSVEPLNFGQVENLVYDEKGSVTVLPNEYMDGFFISKIRRNK
;
A
#
# COMPACT_ATOMS: atom_id res chain seq x y z
N SER A 1 -7.36 -24.85 31.34
CA SER A 1 -7.00 -25.87 30.35
C SER A 1 -7.96 -25.84 29.17
N SER A 2 -7.64 -26.08 27.90
CA SER A 2 -6.41 -26.12 27.10
C SER A 2 -6.84 -26.57 25.69
N ASP A 3 -7.69 -25.83 24.97
CA ASP A 3 -8.21 -26.30 23.68
C ASP A 3 -8.18 -25.23 22.57
N LEU A 4 -7.07 -24.48 22.49
CA LEU A 4 -6.76 -23.66 21.31
C LEU A 4 -5.47 -24.11 20.60
N ARG A 5 -5.19 -25.42 20.60
CA ARG A 5 -4.01 -26.04 19.96
C ARG A 5 -4.33 -26.93 18.76
N LYS A 6 -5.51 -26.80 18.14
CA LYS A 6 -5.84 -27.55 16.91
C LYS A 6 -5.96 -26.61 15.72
N LYS A 7 -4.92 -26.66 14.86
CA LYS A 7 -4.82 -26.15 13.48
C LYS A 7 -4.47 -24.66 13.30
N PRO A 8 -3.25 -24.24 13.67
CA PRO A 8 -2.69 -22.95 13.21
C PRO A 8 -2.75 -22.81 11.68
N GLU A 9 -2.55 -23.91 10.95
CA GLU A 9 -2.47 -24.01 9.49
C GLU A 9 -3.72 -23.47 8.75
N ILE A 10 -4.91 -23.70 9.31
CA ILE A 10 -6.17 -23.20 8.73
C ILE A 10 -6.30 -21.69 8.93
N LYS A 11 -5.85 -21.16 10.08
CA LYS A 11 -5.86 -19.71 10.34
C LYS A 11 -4.87 -18.97 9.43
N TYR A 12 -3.70 -19.56 9.17
CA TYR A 12 -2.73 -19.01 8.22
C TYR A 12 -3.27 -19.00 6.79
N THR A 13 -3.79 -20.13 6.32
CA THR A 13 -4.39 -20.24 4.96
C THR A 13 -5.55 -19.25 4.77
N LYS A 14 -6.39 -19.06 5.79
CA LYS A 14 -7.52 -18.12 5.73
C LYS A 14 -7.03 -16.66 5.65
N LYS A 15 -6.06 -16.27 6.47
CA LYS A 15 -5.43 -14.94 6.41
C LYS A 15 -4.77 -14.66 5.06
N GLU A 16 -4.10 -15.64 4.46
CA GLU A 16 -3.50 -15.46 3.13
C GLU A 16 -4.54 -15.26 2.03
N LYS A 17 -5.64 -16.02 2.05
CA LYS A 17 -6.74 -15.85 1.07
C LYS A 17 -7.42 -14.49 1.23
N GLU A 18 -7.66 -14.06 2.46
CA GLU A 18 -8.23 -12.74 2.76
C GLU A 18 -7.29 -11.61 2.29
N LEU A 19 -5.99 -11.73 2.56
CA LEU A 19 -4.98 -10.78 2.10
C LEU A 19 -4.93 -10.69 0.55
N LYS A 20 -4.93 -11.83 -0.15
CA LYS A 20 -4.95 -11.86 -1.62
C LYS A 20 -6.21 -11.21 -2.20
N SER A 21 -7.36 -11.43 -1.55
CA SER A 21 -8.62 -10.82 -1.95
C SER A 21 -8.57 -9.31 -1.76
N LEU A 22 -8.04 -8.84 -0.62
CA LEU A 22 -7.88 -7.42 -0.34
C LEU A 22 -6.93 -6.73 -1.33
N ILE A 23 -5.79 -7.34 -1.64
CA ILE A 23 -4.85 -6.86 -2.68
C ILE A 23 -5.57 -6.70 -4.02
N THR A 24 -6.40 -7.66 -4.39
CA THR A 24 -7.14 -7.63 -5.66
C THR A 24 -8.09 -6.44 -5.71
N VAL A 25 -8.88 -6.22 -4.65
CA VAL A 25 -9.80 -5.08 -4.54
C VAL A 25 -9.05 -3.74 -4.60
N GLN A 26 -7.94 -3.60 -3.88
CA GLN A 26 -7.13 -2.38 -3.92
C GLN A 26 -6.62 -2.08 -5.34
N ARG A 27 -6.14 -3.11 -6.05
CA ARG A 27 -5.68 -2.98 -7.45
C ARG A 27 -6.80 -2.57 -8.40
N GLU A 28 -8.01 -3.10 -8.21
CA GLU A 28 -9.18 -2.71 -9.00
C GLU A 28 -9.55 -1.23 -8.77
N ILE A 29 -9.52 -0.78 -7.51
CA ILE A 29 -9.75 0.62 -7.15
C ILE A 29 -8.71 1.53 -7.82
N MET A 30 -7.43 1.19 -7.72
CA MET A 30 -6.34 1.95 -8.35
C MET A 30 -6.51 1.98 -9.88
N LYS A 31 -6.82 0.84 -10.51
CA LYS A 31 -7.09 0.74 -11.94
C LYS A 31 -8.27 1.62 -12.36
N ASN A 32 -9.32 1.68 -11.55
CA ASN A 32 -10.45 2.54 -11.84
C ASN A 32 -10.05 4.02 -11.73
N ALA A 33 -9.36 4.40 -10.64
CA ALA A 33 -8.87 5.76 -10.43
C ALA A 33 -7.99 6.25 -11.60
N ALA A 34 -7.10 5.41 -12.11
CA ALA A 34 -6.22 5.73 -13.23
C ALA A 34 -6.96 6.21 -14.50
N LYS A 35 -8.19 5.75 -14.73
CA LYS A 35 -9.00 6.15 -15.90
C LYS A 35 -9.49 7.59 -15.82
N TYR A 36 -9.68 8.13 -14.61
CA TYR A 36 -10.27 9.44 -14.37
C TYR A 36 -9.23 10.53 -14.09
N VAL A 37 -7.97 10.16 -13.93
CA VAL A 37 -6.89 11.09 -13.64
C VAL A 37 -6.44 11.73 -14.94
N LYS A 38 -6.64 13.05 -15.06
CA LYS A 38 -6.13 13.84 -16.20
C LYS A 38 -4.59 13.80 -16.29
N PRO A 39 -3.98 14.12 -17.45
CA PRO A 39 -2.55 14.39 -17.52
C PRO A 39 -2.13 15.38 -16.43
N ASP A 40 -0.95 15.18 -15.84
CA ASP A 40 -0.47 15.92 -14.67
C ASP A 40 -1.30 15.78 -13.38
N GLY A 41 -2.32 14.92 -13.39
CA GLY A 41 -3.12 14.57 -12.22
C GLY A 41 -2.38 13.64 -11.25
N ILE A 42 -2.92 13.55 -10.03
CA ILE A 42 -2.29 12.81 -8.92
C ILE A 42 -3.29 11.78 -8.37
N ILE A 43 -2.78 10.59 -8.08
CA ILE A 43 -3.42 9.56 -7.24
C ILE A 43 -2.65 9.52 -5.93
N LEU A 44 -3.36 9.67 -4.81
CA LEU A 44 -2.82 9.41 -3.48
C LEU A 44 -3.32 8.04 -3.02
N TYR A 45 -2.42 7.08 -2.92
CA TYR A 45 -2.72 5.75 -2.41
C TYR A 45 -2.30 5.67 -0.95
N SER A 46 -3.19 5.19 -0.09
CA SER A 46 -2.88 5.00 1.33
C SER A 46 -3.56 3.77 1.93
N THR A 47 -2.91 3.17 2.92
CA THR A 47 -3.41 2.00 3.65
C THR A 47 -3.06 2.10 5.14
N CYS A 48 -3.88 1.54 6.03
CA CYS A 48 -3.59 1.47 7.48
C CYS A 48 -2.81 0.20 7.84
N THR A 49 -1.86 -0.21 6.99
CA THR A 49 -1.02 -1.39 7.21
C THR A 49 0.43 -1.07 6.91
N ILE A 50 1.33 -1.63 7.71
CA ILE A 50 2.78 -1.55 7.52
C ILE A 50 3.32 -2.72 6.67
N ASN A 51 2.44 -3.55 6.11
CA ASN A 51 2.85 -4.71 5.31
C ASN A 51 3.53 -4.27 4.01
N LYS A 52 4.85 -4.15 4.06
CA LYS A 52 5.68 -3.70 2.93
C LYS A 52 5.44 -4.52 1.66
N THR A 53 5.38 -5.85 1.80
CA THR A 53 5.17 -6.75 0.66
C THR A 53 3.86 -6.46 -0.09
N GLU A 54 2.81 -6.11 0.65
CA GLU A 54 1.53 -5.69 0.09
C GLU A 54 1.61 -4.29 -0.55
N ASN A 55 2.10 -3.31 0.21
CA ASN A 55 2.12 -1.91 -0.17
C ASN A 55 3.02 -1.65 -1.38
N GLN A 56 4.32 -1.95 -1.25
CA GLN A 56 5.25 -1.82 -2.37
C GLN A 56 4.85 -2.74 -3.53
N GLY A 57 4.28 -3.92 -3.23
CA GLY A 57 3.76 -4.84 -4.25
C GLY A 57 2.64 -4.23 -5.10
N ASN A 58 1.71 -3.50 -4.48
CA ASN A 58 0.63 -2.81 -5.20
C ASN A 58 1.13 -1.62 -6.02
N ILE A 59 2.04 -0.82 -5.47
CA ILE A 59 2.67 0.28 -6.21
C ILE A 59 3.44 -0.26 -7.42
N ASN A 60 4.25 -1.30 -7.23
CA ASN A 60 5.01 -1.92 -8.32
C ASN A 60 4.10 -2.52 -9.39
N TRP A 61 3.04 -3.21 -8.98
CA TRP A 61 2.04 -3.74 -9.91
C TRP A 61 1.38 -2.61 -10.71
N PHE A 62 0.99 -1.52 -10.05
CA PHE A 62 0.35 -0.38 -10.71
C PHE A 62 1.26 0.25 -11.77
N LEU A 63 2.50 0.62 -11.41
CA LEU A 63 3.47 1.21 -12.35
C LEU A 63 3.86 0.25 -13.49
N SER A 64 3.77 -1.06 -13.25
CA SER A 64 4.03 -2.06 -14.30
C SER A 64 2.90 -2.11 -15.33
N ASN A 65 1.65 -1.88 -14.91
CA ASN A 65 0.46 -1.93 -15.76
C ASN A 65 0.08 -0.58 -16.38
N PHE A 66 0.47 0.54 -15.75
CA PHE A 66 0.14 1.89 -16.18
C PHE A 66 1.42 2.71 -16.39
N LYS A 67 1.97 2.67 -17.61
CA LYS A 67 3.27 3.29 -17.95
C LYS A 67 3.26 4.81 -17.96
N ASP A 68 2.08 5.40 -18.10
CA ASP A 68 1.88 6.86 -18.04
C ASP A 68 1.97 7.39 -16.60
N PHE A 69 2.30 6.56 -15.61
CA PHE A 69 2.33 6.97 -14.21
C PHE A 69 3.73 6.75 -13.61
N SER A 70 4.10 7.66 -12.70
CA SER A 70 5.34 7.60 -11.94
C SER A 70 5.09 7.94 -10.47
N VAL A 71 5.92 7.43 -9.56
CA VAL A 71 5.85 7.86 -8.16
C VAL A 71 6.47 9.25 -8.07
N GLU A 72 5.74 10.17 -7.48
CA GLU A 72 6.25 11.49 -7.13
C GLU A 72 6.68 11.45 -5.66
N PRO A 73 7.98 11.62 -5.35
CA PRO A 73 8.46 11.51 -3.99
C PRO A 73 7.73 12.45 -3.03
N LEU A 74 7.24 11.90 -1.93
CA LEU A 74 6.75 12.67 -0.80
C LEU A 74 7.93 13.04 0.08
N ASN A 75 7.95 14.29 0.55
CA ASN A 75 8.92 14.75 1.53
C ASN A 75 8.19 15.55 2.60
N PHE A 76 8.06 14.95 3.78
CA PHE A 76 7.48 15.58 4.97
C PHE A 76 8.57 16.04 5.95
N GLY A 77 9.83 16.07 5.53
CA GLY A 77 10.98 16.29 6.39
C GLY A 77 11.39 15.03 7.16
N GLN A 78 12.40 15.20 8.02
CA GLN A 78 12.92 14.12 8.84
C GLN A 78 12.14 14.08 10.16
N VAL A 79 11.16 13.18 10.23
CA VAL A 79 10.35 12.93 11.42
C VAL A 79 10.61 11.51 11.87
N GLU A 80 10.75 11.29 13.18
CA GLU A 80 11.25 10.04 13.77
C GLU A 80 10.44 8.80 13.37
N ASN A 81 9.12 8.94 13.20
CA ASN A 81 8.23 7.85 12.83
C ASN A 81 7.97 7.72 11.32
N LEU A 82 8.69 8.45 10.47
CA LEU A 82 8.54 8.38 9.01
C LEU A 82 9.70 7.61 8.38
N VAL A 83 9.35 6.60 7.58
CA VAL A 83 10.29 5.81 6.80
C VAL A 83 9.98 5.98 5.32
N TYR A 84 10.93 6.54 4.59
CA TYR A 84 10.85 6.69 3.14
C TYR A 84 11.37 5.43 2.44
N ASP A 85 10.69 5.00 1.37
CA ASP A 85 11.23 3.96 0.47
C ASP A 85 12.01 4.57 -0.69
N GLU A 86 12.72 3.72 -1.44
CA GLU A 86 13.57 4.13 -2.57
C GLU A 86 12.81 4.88 -3.67
N LYS A 87 11.48 4.69 -3.75
CA LYS A 87 10.63 5.36 -4.74
C LYS A 87 10.05 6.68 -4.22
N GLY A 88 10.23 6.99 -2.94
CA GLY A 88 9.70 8.19 -2.30
C GLY A 88 8.29 8.02 -1.73
N SER A 89 7.82 6.78 -1.51
CA SER A 89 6.63 6.53 -0.69
C SER A 89 7.00 6.57 0.78
N VAL A 90 6.01 6.81 1.64
CA VAL A 90 6.21 7.02 3.08
C VAL A 90 5.45 5.96 3.85
N THR A 91 6.14 5.30 4.78
CA THR A 91 5.53 4.47 5.81
C THR A 91 5.64 5.20 7.12
N VAL A 92 4.51 5.40 7.79
CA VAL A 92 4.44 5.94 9.13
C VAL A 92 4.38 4.77 10.09
N LEU A 93 5.38 4.69 10.97
CA LEU A 93 5.45 3.65 11.97
C LEU A 93 4.38 3.90 13.04
N PRO A 94 3.74 2.83 13.55
CA PRO A 94 2.75 2.93 14.60
C PRO A 94 3.35 3.53 15.87
N ASN A 95 2.55 4.29 16.60
CA ASN A 95 2.88 4.82 17.93
C ASN A 95 1.68 4.66 18.87
N GLU A 96 1.76 5.21 20.09
CA GLU A 96 0.67 5.11 21.08
C GLU A 96 -0.65 5.79 20.64
N TYR A 97 -0.60 6.69 19.66
CA TYR A 97 -1.75 7.50 19.24
C TYR A 97 -2.28 7.11 17.84
N MET A 98 -1.49 6.39 17.04
CA MET A 98 -1.78 6.12 15.64
C MET A 98 -1.30 4.74 15.21
N ASP A 99 -2.15 4.03 14.48
CA ASP A 99 -1.76 2.84 13.74
C ASP A 99 -0.83 3.21 12.58
N GLY A 100 0.07 2.29 12.22
CA GLY A 100 1.00 2.51 11.13
C GLY A 100 0.27 2.56 9.79
N PHE A 101 0.63 3.54 8.95
CA PHE A 101 0.00 3.73 7.65
C PHE A 101 1.04 3.94 6.55
N PHE A 102 0.68 3.60 5.33
CA PHE A 102 1.49 3.78 4.14
C PHE A 102 0.85 4.82 3.23
N ILE A 103 1.67 5.66 2.60
CA ILE A 103 1.23 6.65 1.61
C ILE A 103 2.19 6.62 0.42
N SER A 104 1.63 6.56 -0.79
CA SER A 104 2.37 6.77 -2.03
C SER A 104 1.63 7.78 -2.90
N LYS A 105 2.38 8.75 -3.42
CA LYS A 105 1.87 9.76 -4.36
C LYS A 105 2.29 9.34 -5.77
N ILE A 106 1.31 9.16 -6.64
CA ILE A 106 1.53 8.71 -8.02
C ILE A 106 1.02 9.79 -8.96
N ARG A 107 1.88 10.28 -9.84
CA ARG A 107 1.54 11.30 -10.83
C ARG A 107 1.31 10.65 -12.20
N ARG A 108 0.28 11.11 -12.92
CA ARG A 108 0.14 10.82 -14.35
C ARG A 108 1.04 11.78 -15.14
N ASN A 109 1.97 11.22 -15.89
CA ASN A 109 2.86 11.94 -16.79
C ASN A 109 2.03 12.59 -17.93
N LYS A 110 2.62 13.60 -18.59
CA LYS A 110 2.01 14.28 -19.74
C LYS A 110 1.87 13.38 -20.96
#